data_AF-A0A1B6J5X1-F1
#
_entry.id   AF-A0A1B6J5X1-F1
#
_cell.length_a   1.000
_cell.length_b   1.000
_cell.length_c   1.000
_cell.angle_alpha   90.00
_cell.angle_beta   90.00
_cell.angle_gamma   90.00
#
_symmetry.space_group_name_H-M   'P 1'
#
loop_
_entity.id
_entity.type
_entity.pdbx_description
1 polymer ?
#
loop_
_entity_poly.entity_id
_entity_poly.type
_entity_poly.pdbx_seq_one_letter_code
_entity_poly.pdbx_strand_id
1 'polypeptide(L)'
;GTFVRLEFKLQQTSCRKRDWKKAECKVKPNGRKRKCLACIKLNSEDKVLGRMVHCPIETQVQREPEERQEAQCSRVERAGEDPHSYYFPGQFAFFKALPPS
;
A
#
# COMPACT_ATOMS: atom_id res chain seq x y z
N GLY A 1 -0.99 -12.54 -5.21
CA GLY A 1 -1.69 -11.65 -4.27
C GLY A 1 -1.76 -10.24 -4.82
N THR A 2 -2.63 -9.40 -4.28
CA THR A 2 -2.90 -8.05 -4.79
C THR A 2 -2.05 -7.00 -4.07
N PHE A 3 -1.37 -6.12 -4.81
CA PHE A 3 -0.69 -4.96 -4.24
C PHE A 3 -1.53 -3.70 -4.45
N VAL A 4 -1.67 -2.90 -3.40
CA VAL A 4 -2.49 -1.69 -3.37
C VAL A 4 -1.65 -0.53 -2.85
N ARG A 5 -1.47 0.48 -3.70
CA ARG A 5 -0.86 1.77 -3.35
C ARG A 5 -1.94 2.85 -3.32
N LEU A 6 -2.06 3.54 -2.20
CA LEU A 6 -3.11 4.54 -1.96
C LEU A 6 -2.51 5.82 -1.43
N GLU A 7 -2.84 6.92 -2.07
CA GLU A 7 -2.61 8.26 -1.55
C GLU A 7 -3.93 8.85 -1.06
N PHE A 8 -3.97 9.24 0.21
CA PHE A 8 -5.17 9.79 0.83
C PHE A 8 -4.82 10.94 1.75
N LYS A 9 -5.82 11.78 2.05
CA LYS A 9 -5.66 12.91 2.96
C LYS A 9 -6.43 12.65 4.24
N LEU A 10 -5.73 12.71 5.37
CA LEU A 10 -6.36 12.74 6.69
C LEU A 10 -6.69 14.18 7.06
N GLN A 11 -7.92 14.41 7.53
CA GLN A 11 -8.36 15.69 8.08
C GLN A 11 -8.82 15.50 9.52
N GLN A 12 -8.38 16.42 10.40
CA GLN A 12 -8.76 16.39 11.81
C GLN A 12 -10.28 16.47 11.97
N THR A 13 -10.81 15.67 12.89
CA THR A 13 -12.22 15.65 13.25
C THR A 13 -12.48 16.31 14.60
N SER A 14 -13.75 16.47 14.97
CA SER A 14 -14.17 16.97 16.29
C SER A 14 -13.95 15.97 17.43
N CYS A 15 -13.74 14.68 17.12
CA CYS A 15 -13.61 13.65 18.14
C CYS A 15 -12.18 13.50 18.65
N ARG A 16 -12.09 12.95 19.86
CA ARG A 16 -10.84 12.39 20.37
C ARG A 16 -10.51 11.11 19.62
N LYS A 17 -9.22 10.79 19.53
CA LYS A 17 -8.73 9.58 18.84
C LYS A 17 -9.38 8.28 19.34
N ARG A 18 -9.74 8.20 20.63
CA ARG A 18 -10.40 7.02 21.22
C ARG A 18 -11.84 6.83 20.72
N ASP A 19 -12.49 7.91 20.32
CA ASP A 19 -13.90 7.98 19.95
C ASP A 19 -14.12 7.94 18.42
N TRP A 20 -13.12 7.51 17.65
CA TRP A 20 -13.12 7.63 16.19
C TRP A 20 -14.25 6.86 15.48
N LYS A 21 -14.82 5.83 16.12
CA LYS A 21 -15.93 5.03 15.58
C LYS A 21 -17.32 5.64 15.80
N LYS A 22 -17.44 6.73 16.57
CA LYS A 22 -18.74 7.35 16.83
C LYS A 22 -19.27 8.00 15.56
N ALA A 23 -20.54 7.77 15.25
CA ALA A 23 -21.18 8.31 14.05
C ALA A 23 -21.22 9.86 14.02
N GLU A 24 -21.17 10.50 15.18
CA GLU A 24 -21.16 11.97 15.32
C GLU A 24 -19.82 12.62 14.95
N CYS A 25 -18.84 11.83 14.51
CA CYS A 25 -17.52 12.35 14.21
C CYS A 25 -17.48 13.14 12.91
N LYS A 26 -17.52 14.46 13.03
CA LYS A 26 -17.50 15.38 11.88
C LYS A 26 -16.09 15.89 11.63
N VAL A 27 -15.80 16.09 10.34
CA VAL A 27 -14.57 16.72 9.88
C VAL A 27 -14.55 18.18 10.36
N LYS A 28 -13.44 18.62 10.94
CA LYS A 28 -13.26 20.02 11.32
C LYS A 28 -12.87 20.81 10.07
N PRO A 29 -13.64 21.84 9.66
CA PRO A 29 -13.42 22.54 8.38
C PRO A 29 -12.03 23.16 8.28
N ASN A 30 -11.56 23.81 9.35
CA ASN A 30 -10.20 24.36 9.47
C ASN A 30 -9.27 23.45 10.31
N GLY A 31 -9.55 22.14 10.28
CA GLY A 31 -8.74 21.13 10.93
C GLY A 31 -7.43 20.89 10.18
N ARG A 32 -6.43 20.39 10.91
CA ARG A 32 -5.16 20.01 10.31
C ARG A 32 -5.36 18.94 9.24
N LYS A 33 -4.73 19.12 8.08
CA LYS A 33 -4.72 18.14 6.97
C LYS A 33 -3.34 17.49 6.88
N ARG A 34 -3.28 16.22 6.47
CA ARG A 34 -2.02 15.51 6.19
C ARG A 34 -2.22 14.60 4.98
N LYS A 35 -1.28 14.62 4.05
CA LYS A 35 -1.21 13.61 2.98
C LYS A 35 -0.57 12.34 3.57
N CYS A 36 -1.09 11.20 3.16
CA CYS A 36 -0.63 9.90 3.59
C CYS A 36 -0.46 9.00 2.37
N LEU A 37 0.58 8.18 2.41
CA LEU A 37 0.81 7.09 1.49
C LEU A 37 0.62 5.77 2.24
N ALA A 38 -0.20 4.88 1.70
CA ALA A 38 -0.31 3.51 2.17
C ALA A 38 0.03 2.53 1.06
N CYS A 39 0.82 1.52 1.41
CA CYS A 39 1.19 0.41 0.54
C CYS A 39 0.83 -0.88 1.27
N ILE A 40 0.00 -1.71 0.64
CA ILE A 40 -0.57 -2.92 1.26
C ILE A 40 -0.46 -4.06 0.24
N LYS A 41 0.10 -5.20 0.66
CA LYS A 41 0.08 -6.45 -0.11
C LYS A 41 -0.88 -7.43 0.55
N LEU A 42 -1.81 -7.94 -0.23
CA LEU A 42 -2.79 -8.93 0.14
C LEU A 42 -2.43 -10.27 -0.52
N ASN A 43 -2.71 -11.39 0.15
CA ASN A 43 -2.67 -12.71 -0.48
C ASN A 43 -3.98 -12.97 -1.28
N SER A 44 -4.13 -14.19 -1.82
CA SER A 44 -5.32 -14.58 -2.58
C SER A 44 -6.58 -14.77 -1.72
N GLU A 45 -6.45 -14.76 -0.40
CA GLU A 45 -7.52 -14.86 0.60
C GLU A 45 -7.79 -13.49 1.28
N ASP A 46 -7.34 -12.39 0.67
CA ASP A 46 -7.43 -11.02 1.18
C ASP A 46 -6.76 -10.77 2.55
N LYS A 47 -5.87 -11.65 2.99
CA LYS A 47 -5.05 -11.45 4.20
C LYS A 47 -3.86 -10.55 3.88
N VAL A 48 -3.56 -9.64 4.81
CA VAL A 48 -2.43 -8.69 4.68
C VAL A 48 -1.10 -9.42 4.89
N LEU A 49 -0.28 -9.48 3.84
CA LEU A 49 1.09 -9.99 3.86
C LEU A 49 2.11 -8.91 4.25
N GLY A 50 1.84 -7.67 3.87
CA GLY A 50 2.71 -6.53 4.18
C GLY A 50 1.93 -5.22 4.18
N ARG A 51 2.34 -4.29 5.03
CA ARG A 51 1.72 -2.97 5.14
C ARG A 51 2.73 -1.91 5.54
N MET A 52 2.72 -0.79 4.82
CA MET A 52 3.37 0.46 5.20
C MET A 52 2.34 1.59 5.12
N VAL A 53 2.31 2.46 6.12
CA VAL A 53 1.51 3.69 6.12
C VAL A 53 2.38 4.83 6.62
N HIS A 54 2.58 5.84 5.77
CA HIS A 54 3.38 7.01 6.08
C HIS A 54 2.51 8.28 5.98
N CYS A 55 2.44 9.04 7.08
CA CYS A 55 1.61 10.23 7.23
C CYS A 55 2.42 11.36 7.90
N PRO A 56 3.36 11.99 7.18
CA PRO A 56 4.31 12.93 7.76
C PRO A 56 3.60 14.15 8.35
N ILE A 57 4.20 14.71 9.39
CA ILE A 57 3.85 16.05 9.87
C ILE A 57 4.44 17.05 8.86
N GLU A 58 3.74 18.15 8.53
CA GLU A 58 4.20 19.15 7.53
C GLU A 58 5.66 19.58 7.71
N THR A 59 6.18 19.68 8.94
CA THR A 59 7.60 20.02 9.20
C THR A 59 8.59 18.91 8.83
N GLN A 60 8.12 17.66 8.69
CA GLN A 60 8.92 16.49 8.27
C GLN A 60 8.91 16.26 6.76
N VAL A 61 7.96 16.85 6.02
CA VAL A 61 7.86 16.72 4.55
C VAL A 61 9.13 17.24 3.86
N GLN A 62 9.83 18.19 4.48
CA GLN A 62 11.11 18.71 3.97
C GLN A 62 12.32 17.79 4.23
N ARG A 63 12.17 16.72 5.03
CA ARG A 63 13.31 15.91 5.52
C ARG A 63 13.39 14.49 4.97
N GLU A 64 12.30 13.90 4.49
CA GLU A 64 12.32 12.53 3.95
C GLU A 64 12.27 12.53 2.42
N PRO A 65 13.27 11.95 1.73
CA PRO A 65 13.23 11.78 0.28
C PRO A 65 12.06 10.88 -0.14
N GLU A 66 11.31 11.27 -1.16
CA GLU A 66 10.24 10.45 -1.76
C GLU A 66 10.75 9.05 -2.16
N GLU A 67 11.99 8.97 -2.64
CA GLU A 67 12.68 7.71 -2.99
C GLU A 67 12.72 6.71 -1.83
N ARG A 68 12.87 7.18 -0.59
CA ARG A 68 12.89 6.31 0.59
C ARG A 68 11.51 5.71 0.85
N GLN A 69 10.46 6.49 0.60
CA GLN A 69 9.07 6.05 0.75
C GLN A 69 8.73 5.03 -0.34
N GLU A 70 9.17 5.27 -1.57
CA GLU A 70 9.02 4.33 -2.68
C GLU A 70 9.74 3.02 -2.41
N ALA A 71 10.99 3.06 -1.95
CA ALA A 71 11.73 1.85 -1.58
C ALA A 71 11.03 1.04 -0.48
N GLN A 72 10.38 1.71 0.48
CA GLN A 72 9.57 1.02 1.49
C GLN A 72 8.30 0.39 0.89
N CYS A 73 7.63 1.07 -0.04
CA CYS A 73 6.50 0.51 -0.77
C CYS A 73 6.90 -0.70 -1.62
N SER A 74 8.02 -0.65 -2.35
CA SER A 74 8.52 -1.79 -3.13
C SER A 74 8.83 -3.00 -2.25
N ARG A 75 9.31 -2.79 -1.01
CA ARG A 75 9.49 -3.88 -0.05
C ARG A 75 8.17 -4.54 0.35
N VAL A 76 7.11 -3.75 0.51
CA VAL A 76 5.77 -4.28 0.79
C VAL A 76 5.22 -5.02 -0.41
N GLU A 77 5.43 -4.52 -1.63
CA GLU A 77 4.99 -5.16 -2.86
C GLU A 77 5.55 -6.58 -3.01
N ARG A 78 6.83 -6.77 -2.67
CA ARG A 78 7.50 -8.08 -2.70
C ARG A 78 7.16 -9.01 -1.54
N ALA A 79 6.31 -8.58 -0.60
CA ALA A 79 5.96 -9.39 0.55
C ALA A 79 5.23 -10.68 0.13
N GLY A 80 5.77 -11.83 0.56
CA GLY A 80 5.23 -13.15 0.24
C GLY A 80 5.58 -13.66 -1.17
N GLU A 81 6.48 -12.99 -1.88
CA GLU A 81 7.14 -13.57 -3.05
C GLU A 81 8.23 -14.54 -2.57
N ASP A 82 8.29 -15.72 -3.18
CA ASP A 82 9.31 -16.71 -2.84
C ASP A 82 10.70 -16.22 -3.29
N PRO A 83 11.71 -16.14 -2.40
CA PRO A 83 13.05 -15.70 -2.76
C PRO A 83 13.72 -16.49 -3.88
N HIS A 84 13.24 -17.72 -4.14
CA HIS A 84 13.73 -18.61 -5.19
C HIS A 84 12.89 -18.59 -6.46
N SER A 85 11.77 -17.85 -6.50
CA SER A 85 10.96 -17.66 -7.70
C SER A 85 11.58 -16.59 -8.60
N TYR A 86 12.72 -16.91 -9.20
CA TYR A 86 13.27 -16.11 -10.29
C TYR A 86 12.29 -16.16 -11.47
N TYR A 87 11.45 -15.14 -11.60
CA TYR A 87 10.60 -14.94 -12.76
C TYR A 87 11.50 -14.62 -13.96
N PHE A 88 11.86 -15.64 -14.74
CA PHE A 88 12.57 -15.44 -15.99
C PHE A 88 11.55 -15.13 -17.09
N PRO A 89 11.59 -13.93 -17.71
CA PRO A 89 10.75 -13.63 -18.85
C PRO A 89 10.98 -14.68 -19.96
N GLY A 90 9.92 -15.40 -20.37
CA GLY A 90 10.00 -16.46 -21.40
C GLY A 90 9.82 -17.90 -20.90
N GLN A 91 9.61 -18.12 -19.60
CA GLN A 91 9.43 -19.47 -19.04
C GLN A 91 8.10 -20.16 -19.43
N PHE A 92 7.14 -19.39 -19.95
CA PHE A 92 5.91 -19.92 -20.55
C PHE A 92 5.67 -19.29 -21.93
N ALA A 93 5.99 -20.04 -22.99
CA ALA A 93 5.49 -19.81 -24.34
C ALA A 93 4.67 -21.05 -24.73
N PHE A 94 3.35 -20.92 -24.82
CA PHE A 94 2.47 -22.05 -25.15
C PHE A 94 2.32 -22.18 -26.67
N PHE A 95 2.44 -23.42 -27.19
CA PHE A 95 1.39 -24.10 -27.96
C PHE A 95 1.78 -25.58 -28.12
N LYS A 96 1.04 -26.51 -27.49
CA LYS A 96 1.13 -27.95 -27.81
C LYS A 96 0.22 -28.19 -29.02
N ALA A 97 0.79 -28.34 -30.21
CA ALA A 97 0.06 -28.91 -31.34
C ALA A 97 -0.09 -30.43 -31.13
N LEU A 98 -1.29 -30.96 -31.35
CA LEU A 98 -1.54 -32.40 -31.39
C LEU A 98 -0.83 -33.01 -32.62
N PRO A 99 -0.18 -34.18 -32.50
CA PRO A 99 0.47 -34.82 -33.64
C PRO A 99 -0.59 -35.25 -34.68
N PRO A 100 -0.30 -35.10 -35.99
CA PRO A 100 -1.19 -35.60 -37.05
C PRO A 100 -1.18 -37.13 -37.11
N SER A 101 -2.33 -37.69 -37.45
CA SER A 101 -2.65 -39.13 -37.59
C SER A 101 -1.84 -39.85 -38.66
#